data_AF-A0A4Y9Z7K9-F1
#
_entry.id   AF-A0A4Y9Z7K9-F1
#
_cell.length_a   1.000
_cell.length_b   1.000
_cell.length_c   1.000
_cell.angle_alpha   90.00
_cell.angle_beta   90.00
_cell.angle_gamma   90.00
#
_symmetry.space_group_name_H-M   'P 1'
#
loop_
_entity.id
_entity.type
_entity.pdbx_description
1 polymer ?
#
loop_
_entity_poly.entity_id
_entity_poly.type
_entity_poly.pdbx_seq_one_letter_code
_entity_poly.pdbx_strand_id
1 'polypeptide(L)'
;MAVSEADSGALSSGDGSQTSIYAIDAEAMSVRWRSEPVGGSVHDVRYVAPLDVVVAFGKHHNGDAVQADPFAFVLVLDPATGIQRRVETISHRIHGNPVAHCQLSQKADGGFTVVVVFRDGSTCVTDLKQFLERGFLREGERLVVKSPREIFRVLEAVGVVEQTVIMGTNNGSGSLRTQYVNLE
;
A
#
# COMPACT_ATOMS: atom_id res chain seq x y z
N MET A 1 -6.13 15.82 10.66
CA MET A 1 -7.08 15.16 9.74
C MET A 1 -6.54 15.34 8.32
N ALA A 2 -6.25 14.25 7.61
CA ALA A 2 -5.91 14.31 6.19
C ALA A 2 -7.20 14.14 5.39
N VAL A 3 -7.47 15.08 4.48
CA VAL A 3 -8.62 15.03 3.57
C VAL A 3 -8.07 14.67 2.20
N SER A 4 -8.53 13.55 1.66
CA SER A 4 -8.21 13.14 0.29
C SER A 4 -9.27 13.74 -0.63
N GLU A 5 -8.86 14.60 -1.56
CA GLU A 5 -9.70 15.05 -2.67
C GLU A 5 -9.10 14.46 -3.95
N ALA A 6 -9.83 13.51 -4.55
CA ALA A 6 -9.51 13.00 -5.88
C ALA A 6 -10.07 14.01 -6.89
N ASP A 7 -9.19 14.81 -7.49
CA ASP A 7 -9.53 15.69 -8.61
C ASP A 7 -9.85 14.82 -9.83
N SER A 8 -11.11 14.42 -9.94
CA SER A 8 -11.64 13.62 -11.03
C SER A 8 -12.13 14.57 -12.12
N GLY A 9 -11.19 15.25 -12.76
CA GLY A 9 -11.44 15.79 -14.09
C GLY A 9 -11.95 14.66 -14.98
N ALA A 10 -13.16 14.81 -15.51
CA ALA A 10 -13.86 13.80 -16.29
C ALA A 10 -12.98 13.32 -17.46
N LEU A 11 -12.27 12.22 -17.27
CA LEU A 11 -11.49 11.56 -18.28
C LEU A 11 -12.12 10.21 -18.58
N SER A 12 -12.30 10.00 -19.88
CA SER A 12 -12.92 8.84 -20.50
C SER A 12 -12.42 7.54 -19.90
N SER A 13 -13.35 6.61 -19.68
CA SER A 13 -13.09 5.22 -19.30
C SER A 13 -12.03 4.59 -20.21
N GLY A 14 -10.79 4.59 -19.72
CA GLY A 14 -9.56 4.26 -20.45
C GLY A 14 -8.31 4.95 -19.88
N ASP A 15 -8.48 6.03 -19.12
CA ASP A 15 -7.39 6.92 -18.69
C ASP A 15 -6.75 6.56 -17.33
N GLY A 16 -5.42 6.60 -17.28
CA GLY A 16 -4.65 6.43 -16.06
C GLY A 16 -5.01 7.51 -15.04
N SER A 17 -5.43 7.09 -13.84
CA SER A 17 -5.73 8.01 -12.73
C SER A 17 -4.43 8.63 -12.21
N GLN A 18 -4.45 9.90 -11.83
CA GLN A 18 -3.40 10.52 -11.01
C GLN A 18 -4.04 11.03 -9.71
N THR A 19 -3.31 10.92 -8.61
CA THR A 19 -3.74 11.40 -7.30
C THR A 19 -2.69 12.34 -6.71
N SER A 20 -3.12 13.51 -6.23
CA SER A 20 -2.31 14.38 -5.38
C SER A 20 -2.82 14.29 -3.93
N ILE A 21 -1.92 14.39 -2.96
CA ILE A 21 -2.26 14.45 -1.53
C ILE A 21 -2.12 15.90 -1.07
N TYR A 22 -3.12 16.38 -0.32
CA TYR A 22 -3.17 17.74 0.20
C TYR A 22 -3.09 17.74 1.72
N ALA A 23 -2.31 18.66 2.28
CA ALA A 23 -2.46 19.06 3.67
C ALA A 23 -3.32 20.31 3.74
N ILE A 24 -4.44 20.22 4.45
CA ILE A 24 -5.39 21.31 4.63
C ILE A 24 -5.28 21.81 6.07
N ASP A 25 -5.13 23.12 6.23
CA ASP A 25 -5.37 23.80 7.49
C ASP A 25 -6.87 23.78 7.77
N ALA A 26 -7.28 23.03 8.80
CA ALA A 26 -8.70 22.86 9.10
C ALA A 26 -9.36 24.12 9.67
N GLU A 27 -8.60 25.03 10.28
CA GLU A 27 -9.14 26.27 10.84
C GLU A 27 -9.24 27.35 9.76
N ALA A 28 -8.17 27.54 8.99
CA ALA A 28 -8.13 28.53 7.92
C ALA A 28 -8.79 28.06 6.61
N MET A 29 -9.14 26.76 6.51
CA MET A 29 -9.64 26.11 5.30
C MET A 29 -8.74 26.37 4.08
N SER A 30 -7.43 26.39 4.30
CA SER A 30 -6.43 26.70 3.27
C SER A 30 -5.51 25.51 3.02
N VAL A 31 -5.02 25.39 1.79
CA VAL A 31 -4.03 24.38 1.43
C VAL A 31 -2.68 24.82 1.96
N ARG A 32 -2.08 24.01 2.85
CA ARG A 32 -0.71 24.22 3.34
C ARG A 32 0.31 23.77 2.31
N TRP A 33 0.08 22.59 1.72
CA TRP A 33 0.88 22.06 0.63
C TRP A 33 0.09 21.03 -0.18
N ARG A 34 0.61 20.76 -1.37
CA ARG A 34 0.15 19.72 -2.30
C ARG A 34 1.35 18.87 -2.68
N SER A 35 1.21 17.54 -2.65
CA SER A 35 2.23 16.62 -3.17
C SER A 35 2.26 16.65 -4.70
N GLU A 36 3.41 16.29 -5.27
CA GLU A 36 3.46 15.94 -6.70
C GLU A 36 2.41 14.85 -7.01
N PRO A 37 1.77 14.89 -8.20
CA PRO A 37 0.83 13.85 -8.61
C PRO A 37 1.54 12.49 -8.69
N VAL A 38 0.91 11.47 -8.11
CA VAL A 38 1.34 10.08 -8.23
C VAL A 38 0.30 9.34 -9.06
N GLY A 39 0.77 8.56 -10.04
CA GLY A 39 -0.12 7.72 -10.83
C GLY A 39 -0.83 6.68 -9.96
N GLY A 40 -2.10 6.44 -10.25
CA GLY A 40 -2.98 5.53 -9.53
C GLY A 40 -3.92 6.22 -8.56
N SER A 41 -4.60 5.41 -7.75
CA SER A 41 -5.47 5.83 -6.66
C SER A 41 -4.80 5.54 -5.32
N VAL A 42 -4.89 6.50 -4.40
CA VAL A 42 -4.48 6.35 -3.00
C VAL A 42 -5.67 5.84 -2.19
N HIS A 43 -5.47 4.80 -1.38
CA HIS A 43 -6.52 4.19 -0.56
C HIS A 43 -6.28 4.29 0.96
N ASP A 44 -5.05 4.61 1.39
CA ASP A 44 -4.76 4.87 2.81
C ASP A 44 -3.67 5.95 2.91
N VAL A 45 -3.80 6.85 3.89
CA VAL A 45 -2.85 7.94 4.19
C VAL A 45 -2.76 8.10 5.70
N ARG A 46 -1.55 7.99 6.26
CA ARG A 46 -1.32 8.07 7.71
C ARG A 46 -0.11 8.91 8.05
N TYR A 47 -0.27 9.76 9.06
CA TYR A 47 0.86 10.45 9.69
C TYR A 47 1.48 9.58 10.78
N VAL A 48 2.80 9.49 10.81
CA VAL A 48 3.58 8.71 11.78
C VAL A 48 4.45 9.66 12.61
N ALA A 49 3.90 10.13 13.73
CA ALA A 49 4.53 11.16 14.57
C ALA A 49 5.96 10.83 15.03
N PRO A 50 6.30 9.61 15.48
CA PRO A 50 7.66 9.30 15.94
C PRO A 50 8.74 9.43 14.86
N LEU A 51 8.36 9.40 13.58
CA LEU A 51 9.28 9.51 12.45
C LEU A 51 9.08 10.80 11.64
N ASP A 52 8.07 11.58 12.02
CA ASP A 52 7.64 12.79 11.33
C ASP A 52 7.54 12.60 9.80
N VAL A 53 6.67 11.66 9.39
CA VAL A 53 6.39 11.32 7.99
C VAL A 53 4.91 11.10 7.74
N VAL A 54 4.46 11.36 6.52
CA VAL A 54 3.17 10.89 6.00
C VAL A 54 3.42 9.69 5.08
N VAL A 55 2.79 8.56 5.35
CA VAL A 55 2.85 7.36 4.52
C VAL A 55 1.52 7.19 3.80
N ALA A 56 1.57 6.99 2.49
CA ALA A 56 0.41 6.74 1.66
C ALA A 56 0.55 5.44 0.87
N PHE A 57 -0.55 4.72 0.74
CA PHE A 57 -0.64 3.46 0.01
C PHE A 57 -1.59 3.62 -1.16
N GLY A 58 -1.19 3.11 -2.31
CA GLY A 58 -1.99 3.21 -3.51
C GLY A 58 -1.81 2.06 -4.47
N LYS A 59 -2.68 2.06 -5.48
CA LYS A 59 -2.65 1.10 -6.58
C LYS A 59 -2.76 1.88 -7.88
N HIS A 60 -1.93 1.53 -8.84
CA HIS A 60 -2.01 2.00 -10.20
C HIS A 60 -2.59 0.90 -11.06
N HIS A 61 -3.60 1.24 -11.85
CA HIS A 61 -4.06 0.44 -12.97
C HIS A 61 -3.58 1.13 -14.25
N ASN A 62 -2.40 0.76 -14.74
CA ASN A 62 -1.90 1.29 -16.02
C ASN A 62 -2.58 0.52 -17.15
N GLY A 63 -3.23 1.23 -18.07
CA GLY A 63 -3.60 0.71 -19.39
C GLY A 63 -5.08 0.38 -19.60
N ASP A 64 -5.52 0.56 -20.83
CA ASP A 64 -6.63 -0.13 -21.47
C ASP A 64 -6.40 -1.65 -21.45
N ALA A 65 -7.49 -2.43 -21.49
CA ALA A 65 -7.56 -3.86 -21.14
C ALA A 65 -6.57 -4.81 -21.88
N VAL A 66 -5.79 -4.29 -22.82
CA VAL A 66 -4.84 -5.01 -23.67
C VAL A 66 -3.42 -5.07 -23.06
N GLN A 67 -2.97 -4.06 -22.29
CA GLN A 67 -1.63 -4.02 -21.69
C GLN A 67 -1.62 -3.57 -20.22
N ALA A 68 -2.55 -4.10 -19.42
CA ALA A 68 -2.57 -3.80 -17.99
C ALA A 68 -1.21 -4.08 -17.32
N ASP A 69 -0.59 -3.07 -16.69
CA ASP A 69 0.56 -3.25 -15.79
C ASP A 69 0.21 -2.71 -14.40
N PRO A 70 -0.64 -3.44 -13.64
CA PRO A 70 -1.04 -2.99 -12.34
C PRO A 70 0.14 -3.11 -11.36
N PHE A 71 0.36 -2.04 -10.59
CA PHE A 71 1.33 -2.05 -9.50
C PHE A 71 0.73 -1.41 -8.25
N ALA A 72 1.19 -1.84 -7.08
CA ALA A 72 0.95 -1.09 -5.85
C ALA A 72 2.11 -0.14 -5.59
N PHE A 73 1.88 0.92 -4.84
CA PHE A 73 2.95 1.80 -4.40
C PHE A 73 2.83 2.15 -2.91
N VAL A 74 4.00 2.42 -2.32
CA VAL A 74 4.14 3.03 -0.99
C VAL A 74 4.86 4.35 -1.17
N LEU A 75 4.18 5.44 -0.85
CA LEU A 75 4.69 6.81 -0.94
C LEU A 75 4.95 7.34 0.47
N VAL A 76 6.09 8.00 0.67
CA VAL A 76 6.40 8.69 1.91
C VAL A 76 6.71 10.14 1.63
N LEU A 77 6.00 11.03 2.32
CA LEU A 77 6.06 12.47 2.17
C LEU A 77 6.60 13.12 3.45
N ASP A 78 7.29 14.23 3.24
CA ASP A 78 7.58 15.21 4.28
C ASP A 78 6.28 15.90 4.73
N PRO A 79 5.93 15.86 6.03
CA PRO A 79 4.65 16.39 6.53
C PRO A 79 4.58 17.92 6.51
N ALA A 80 5.72 18.62 6.46
CA ALA A 80 5.77 20.08 6.44
C ALA A 80 5.63 20.66 5.02
N THR A 81 6.12 19.94 4.02
CA THR A 81 6.26 20.44 2.65
C THR A 81 5.49 19.63 1.60
N GLY A 82 5.08 18.39 1.90
CA GLY A 82 4.48 17.49 0.92
C GLY A 82 5.47 16.90 -0.08
N ILE A 83 6.77 17.18 0.08
CA ILE A 83 7.82 16.68 -0.82
C ILE A 83 7.99 15.17 -0.60
N GLN A 84 8.10 14.44 -1.71
CA GLN A 84 8.39 13.01 -1.69
C GLN A 84 9.76 12.73 -1.07
N ARG A 85 9.76 12.00 0.05
CA ARG A 85 10.97 11.43 0.66
C ARG A 85 11.32 10.07 0.07
N ARG A 86 10.32 9.24 -0.26
CA ARG A 86 10.51 7.93 -0.90
C ARG A 86 9.26 7.49 -1.64
N VAL A 87 9.44 6.75 -2.73
CA VAL A 87 8.37 5.98 -3.36
C VAL A 87 8.91 4.60 -3.74
N GLU A 88 8.14 3.56 -3.48
CA GLU A 88 8.45 2.19 -3.87
C GLU A 88 7.26 1.61 -4.62
N THR A 89 7.51 1.10 -5.83
CA THR A 89 6.50 0.42 -6.65
C THR A 89 6.67 -1.09 -6.59
N ILE A 90 5.55 -1.80 -6.63
CA ILE A 90 5.46 -3.25 -6.52
C ILE A 90 4.71 -3.74 -7.75
N SER A 91 5.44 -4.12 -8.80
CA SER A 91 4.85 -4.57 -10.06
C SER A 91 4.31 -5.99 -9.94
N HIS A 92 3.07 -6.17 -10.40
CA HIS A 92 2.48 -7.49 -10.56
C HIS A 92 3.31 -8.36 -11.53
N ARG A 93 3.80 -7.80 -12.64
CA ARG A 93 4.55 -8.57 -13.65
C ARG A 93 5.82 -9.20 -13.09
N ILE A 94 6.53 -8.45 -12.24
CA ILE A 94 7.78 -8.91 -11.60
C ILE A 94 7.50 -10.02 -10.60
N HIS A 95 6.45 -9.87 -9.78
CA HIS A 95 6.08 -10.84 -8.75
C HIS A 95 5.31 -12.06 -9.27
N GLY A 96 4.63 -11.95 -10.41
CA GLY A 96 3.71 -12.96 -10.93
C GLY A 96 2.39 -13.06 -10.16
N ASN A 97 2.24 -12.34 -9.04
CA ASN A 97 1.04 -12.29 -8.21
C ASN A 97 0.66 -10.83 -7.90
N PRO A 98 -0.61 -10.42 -8.04
CA PRO A 98 -1.02 -9.07 -7.70
C PRO A 98 -0.95 -8.82 -6.19
N VAL A 99 -0.70 -7.57 -5.82
CA VAL A 99 -0.85 -7.10 -4.45
C VAL A 99 -2.34 -7.06 -4.09
N ALA A 100 -2.73 -7.84 -3.08
CA ALA A 100 -4.07 -7.82 -2.54
C ALA A 100 -4.25 -6.61 -1.61
N HIS A 101 -3.29 -6.38 -0.71
CA HIS A 101 -3.39 -5.39 0.35
C HIS A 101 -2.03 -4.77 0.69
N CYS A 102 -2.03 -3.48 1.00
CA CYS A 102 -0.88 -2.78 1.59
C CYS A 102 -1.39 -1.92 2.75
N GLN A 103 -0.68 -1.93 3.87
CA GLN A 103 -0.97 -0.99 4.94
C GLN A 103 0.22 -0.78 5.88
N LEU A 104 0.09 0.24 6.70
CA LEU A 104 0.92 0.40 7.88
C LEU A 104 0.31 -0.36 9.06
N SER A 105 1.14 -1.12 9.78
CA SER A 105 0.75 -1.77 11.03
C SER A 105 1.57 -1.24 12.19
N GLN A 106 0.93 -1.05 13.34
CA GLN A 106 1.59 -0.61 14.57
C GLN A 106 2.03 -1.84 15.37
N LYS A 107 3.28 -1.83 15.84
CA LYS A 107 3.83 -2.86 16.73
C LYS A 107 3.50 -2.54 18.18
N ALA A 108 3.54 -3.57 19.03
CA ALA A 108 3.34 -3.42 20.49
C ALA A 108 4.37 -2.48 21.15
N ASP A 109 5.58 -2.36 20.57
CA ASP A 109 6.64 -1.46 21.05
C ASP A 109 6.47 0.00 20.57
N GLY A 110 5.36 0.32 19.91
CA GLY A 110 5.10 1.65 19.32
C GLY A 110 5.81 1.89 17.99
N GLY A 111 6.55 0.91 17.46
CA GLY A 111 7.09 0.93 16.11
C GLY A 111 6.02 0.73 15.04
N PHE A 112 6.41 0.90 13.78
CA PHE A 112 5.51 0.70 12.64
C PHE A 112 6.17 -0.20 11.59
N THR A 113 5.37 -1.04 10.95
CA THR A 113 5.78 -1.85 9.80
C THR A 113 4.94 -1.56 8.59
N VAL A 114 5.60 -1.53 7.43
CA VAL A 114 4.94 -1.61 6.14
C VAL A 114 4.67 -3.07 5.85
N VAL A 115 3.41 -3.41 5.58
CA VAL A 115 2.96 -4.78 5.27
C VAL A 115 2.35 -4.80 3.88
N VAL A 116 2.84 -5.71 3.04
CA VAL A 116 2.33 -5.99 1.71
C VAL A 116 1.87 -7.44 1.68
N VAL A 117 0.63 -7.68 1.27
CA VAL A 117 0.04 -9.01 1.12
C VAL A 117 -0.31 -9.23 -0.34
N PHE A 118 0.21 -10.30 -0.93
CA PHE A 118 -0.07 -10.72 -2.30
C PHE A 118 -1.31 -11.62 -2.34
N ARG A 119 -1.93 -11.77 -3.52
CA ARG A 119 -3.12 -12.61 -3.70
C ARG A 119 -2.90 -14.09 -3.44
N ASP A 120 -1.66 -14.55 -3.51
CA ASP A 120 -1.28 -15.91 -3.12
C ASP A 120 -1.08 -16.06 -1.60
N GLY A 121 -1.26 -15.00 -0.82
CA GLY A 121 -1.07 -14.98 0.63
C GLY A 121 0.36 -14.79 1.08
N SER A 122 1.31 -14.67 0.15
CA SER A 122 2.67 -14.31 0.51
C SER A 122 2.72 -12.87 1.04
N THR A 123 3.60 -12.63 2.00
CA THR A 123 3.68 -11.35 2.70
C THR A 123 5.08 -10.78 2.69
N CYS A 124 5.24 -9.51 2.35
CA CYS A 124 6.44 -8.73 2.61
C CYS A 124 6.20 -7.83 3.82
N VAL A 125 7.14 -7.81 4.76
CA VAL A 125 7.09 -6.96 5.95
C VAL A 125 8.42 -6.23 6.07
N THR A 126 8.37 -4.93 6.33
CA THR A 126 9.58 -4.13 6.57
C THR A 126 9.30 -3.10 7.65
N ASP A 127 10.22 -2.95 8.61
CA ASP A 127 10.13 -1.87 9.60
C ASP A 127 10.13 -0.51 8.92
N LEU A 128 9.29 0.43 9.34
CA LEU A 128 9.15 1.71 8.66
C LEU A 128 10.44 2.53 8.68
N LYS A 129 11.26 2.47 9.75
CA LYS A 129 12.57 3.14 9.78
C LYS A 129 13.51 2.53 8.73
N GLN A 130 13.57 1.21 8.68
CA GLN A 130 14.37 0.49 7.68
C GLN A 130 13.89 0.78 6.26
N PHE A 131 12.57 0.83 6.05
CA PHE A 131 11.96 1.17 4.77
C PHE A 131 12.34 2.58 4.32
N LEU A 132 12.32 3.56 5.22
CA LEU A 132 12.75 4.93 4.91
C LEU A 132 14.21 4.98 4.45
N GLU A 133 15.10 4.26 5.12
CA GLU A 133 16.52 4.24 4.83
C GLU A 133 16.86 3.44 3.56
N ARG A 134 16.27 2.26 3.40
CA ARG A 134 16.73 1.25 2.42
C ARG A 134 15.65 0.77 1.45
N GLY A 135 14.40 1.12 1.69
CA GLY A 135 13.27 0.59 0.92
C GLY A 135 12.91 -0.84 1.34
N PHE A 136 12.20 -1.55 0.47
CA PHE A 136 11.93 -2.97 0.68
C PHE A 136 13.19 -3.81 0.42
N LEU A 137 13.32 -4.92 1.14
CA LEU A 137 14.32 -5.93 0.79
C LEU A 137 13.94 -6.62 -0.52
N ARG A 138 14.90 -6.72 -1.46
CA ARG A 138 14.68 -7.31 -2.79
C ARG A 138 15.73 -8.35 -3.15
N GLU A 139 15.31 -9.37 -3.89
CA GLU A 139 16.16 -10.30 -4.64
C GLU A 139 16.03 -9.95 -6.13
N GLY A 140 17.03 -9.23 -6.65
CA GLY A 140 16.90 -8.55 -7.94
C GLY A 140 15.78 -7.50 -7.86
N GLU A 141 14.75 -7.64 -8.69
CA GLU A 141 13.60 -6.72 -8.68
C GLU A 141 12.44 -7.18 -7.77
N ARG A 142 12.44 -8.44 -7.33
CA ARG A 142 11.34 -9.02 -6.52
C ARG A 142 11.52 -8.69 -5.05
N LEU A 143 10.44 -8.30 -4.37
CA LEU A 143 10.43 -8.22 -2.90
C LEU A 143 10.69 -9.60 -2.29
N VAL A 144 11.46 -9.63 -1.21
CA VAL A 144 11.58 -10.81 -0.35
C VAL A 144 10.25 -10.98 0.39
N VAL A 145 9.64 -12.17 0.27
CA VAL A 145 8.33 -12.50 0.85
C VAL A 145 8.39 -13.77 1.69
N LYS A 146 7.54 -13.83 2.71
CA LYS A 146 7.23 -15.04 3.48
C LYS A 146 6.02 -15.72 2.85
N SER A 147 6.16 -16.98 2.44
CA SER A 147 5.06 -17.76 1.87
C SER A 147 4.00 -18.08 2.93
N PRO A 148 2.71 -18.22 2.55
CA PRO A 148 1.68 -18.69 3.46
C PRO A 148 1.96 -20.16 3.85
N ARG A 149 1.44 -20.58 5.02
CA ARG A 149 1.59 -21.96 5.49
C ARG A 149 0.70 -22.95 4.74
N GLU A 150 -0.45 -22.49 4.26
CA GLU A 150 -1.42 -23.31 3.55
C GLU A 150 -1.64 -22.74 2.14
N ILE A 151 -1.71 -23.63 1.16
CA ILE A 151 -2.08 -23.27 -0.21
C ILE A 151 -3.60 -23.13 -0.26
N PHE A 152 -4.07 -21.96 -0.67
CA PHE A 152 -5.48 -21.69 -0.95
C PHE A 152 -5.65 -21.25 -2.41
N ARG A 153 -6.86 -21.36 -2.95
CA ARG A 153 -7.13 -20.98 -4.35
C ARG A 153 -7.42 -19.49 -4.51
N VAL A 154 -8.18 -18.92 -3.58
CA VAL A 154 -8.63 -17.53 -3.68
C VAL A 154 -8.49 -16.83 -2.33
N LEU A 155 -7.91 -15.63 -2.35
CA LEU A 155 -7.91 -14.68 -1.25
C LEU A 155 -9.11 -13.73 -1.41
N GLU A 156 -10.07 -13.82 -0.50
CA GLU A 156 -11.33 -13.06 -0.52
C GLU A 156 -11.21 -11.76 0.27
N ALA A 157 -10.52 -11.81 1.41
CA ALA A 157 -10.35 -10.66 2.30
C ALA A 157 -8.99 -10.68 2.99
N VAL A 158 -8.45 -9.49 3.26
CA VAL A 158 -7.23 -9.30 4.04
C VAL A 158 -7.45 -8.16 5.03
N GLY A 159 -7.07 -8.39 6.29
CA GLY A 159 -6.88 -7.34 7.28
C GLY A 159 -5.54 -7.55 7.97
N VAL A 160 -4.89 -6.47 8.40
CA VAL A 160 -3.71 -6.58 9.26
C VAL A 160 -3.99 -5.80 10.53
N VAL A 161 -3.81 -6.48 11.66
CA VAL A 161 -3.98 -5.94 13.00
C VAL A 161 -2.71 -6.25 13.76
N GLU A 162 -2.06 -5.21 14.27
CA GLU A 162 -0.79 -5.31 15.00
C GLU A 162 0.28 -6.10 14.23
N GLN A 163 0.58 -7.33 14.65
CA GLN A 163 1.56 -8.20 14.00
C GLN A 163 0.92 -9.44 13.38
N THR A 164 -0.39 -9.39 13.11
CA THR A 164 -1.13 -10.51 12.55
C THR A 164 -1.85 -10.10 11.27
N VAL A 165 -1.61 -10.84 10.20
CA VAL A 165 -2.39 -10.79 8.97
C VAL A 165 -3.53 -11.81 9.10
N ILE A 166 -4.76 -11.33 8.93
CA ILE A 166 -5.98 -12.12 8.91
C ILE A 166 -6.43 -12.23 7.46
N MET A 167 -6.55 -13.46 6.96
CA MET A 167 -6.93 -13.73 5.58
C MET A 167 -8.22 -14.55 5.54
N GLY A 168 -9.19 -14.07 4.77
CA GLY A 168 -10.34 -14.88 4.34
C GLY A 168 -9.98 -15.61 3.06
N THR A 169 -9.96 -16.94 3.07
CA THR A 169 -9.55 -17.78 1.95
C THR A 169 -10.66 -18.73 1.52
N ASN A 170 -10.69 -19.07 0.24
CA ASN A 170 -11.64 -20.01 -0.34
C ASN A 170 -10.89 -21.06 -1.16
N ASN A 171 -11.19 -22.33 -0.92
CA ASN A 171 -10.56 -23.47 -1.61
C ASN A 171 -11.33 -23.93 -2.86
N GLY A 172 -12.35 -23.17 -3.28
CA GLY A 172 -13.22 -23.49 -4.41
C GLY A 172 -14.41 -24.37 -4.06
N SER A 173 -14.57 -24.79 -2.79
CA SER A 173 -15.74 -25.51 -2.29
C SER A 173 -16.87 -24.60 -1.81
N GLY A 174 -16.68 -23.28 -1.87
CA GLY A 174 -17.62 -22.29 -1.31
C GLY A 174 -17.51 -22.08 0.20
N SER A 175 -16.66 -22.85 0.90
CA SER A 175 -16.38 -22.65 2.33
C SER A 175 -15.29 -21.59 2.50
N LEU A 176 -15.65 -20.47 3.11
CA LEU A 176 -14.69 -19.48 3.59
C LEU A 176 -13.91 -20.07 4.79
N ARG A 177 -12.59 -19.94 4.79
CA ARG A 177 -11.72 -20.23 5.92
C ARG A 177 -11.00 -18.95 6.34
N THR A 178 -10.73 -18.82 7.63
CA THR A 178 -9.93 -17.73 8.15
C THR A 178 -8.54 -18.25 8.50
N GLN A 179 -7.50 -17.63 7.96
CA GLN A 179 -6.11 -17.92 8.27
C GLN A 179 -5.47 -16.75 9.00
N TYR A 180 -4.54 -17.07 9.89
CA TYR A 180 -3.79 -16.10 10.68
C TYR A 180 -2.30 -16.30 10.41
N VAL A 181 -1.61 -15.22 10.05
CA VAL A 181 -0.16 -15.24 9.84
C VAL A 181 0.47 -14.19 10.74
N ASN A 182 1.34 -14.64 11.66
CA ASN A 182 2.17 -13.74 12.45
C ASN A 182 3.35 -13.23 11.62
N LEU A 183 3.57 -11.92 11.74
CA LEU A 183 4.58 -11.15 11.00
C LEU A 183 5.97 -11.19 11.64
N GLU A 184 6.17 -12.06 12.65
CA GLU A 184 7.48 -12.39 13.24
C GLU A 184 8.40 -13.15 12.27
#